data_AF-A0A925I2S8-F1
#
_entry.id   AF-A0A925I2S8-F1
#
_cell.length_a   1.000
_cell.length_b   1.000
_cell.length_c   1.000
_cell.angle_alpha   90.00
_cell.angle_beta   90.00
_cell.angle_gamma   90.00
#
_symmetry.space_group_name_H-M   'P 1'
#
loop_
_entity.id
_entity.type
_entity.pdbx_description
1 polymer ?
#
loop_
_entity_poly.entity_id
_entity_poly.type
_entity_poly.pdbx_seq_one_letter_code
_entity_poly.pdbx_strand_id
1 'polypeptide(L)' 'VAREAAADRSFSGRFVQTVLLDGRNPALADGIERQLGREAHSMVAIGVLHLLGTGSVPALLRARGLNVERVY' A
#
# COMPACT_ATOMS: atom_id res chain seq x y z
N VAL A 1 16.95 0.93 -1.52
CA VAL A 1 15.96 1.98 -1.18
C VAL A 1 14.70 1.43 -0.52
N ALA A 2 13.74 0.83 -1.25
CA ALA A 2 12.45 0.37 -0.69
C ALA A 2 12.57 -0.62 0.49
N ARG A 3 13.40 -1.66 0.32
CA ARG A 3 13.65 -2.67 1.36
C ARG A 3 14.40 -2.11 2.57
N GLU A 4 15.34 -1.20 2.35
CA GLU A 4 16.10 -0.54 3.42
C GLU A 4 15.20 0.38 4.25
N ALA A 5 14.29 1.11 3.59
CA ALA A 5 13.31 1.94 4.27
C ALA A 5 12.38 1.12 5.18
N ALA A 6 11.95 -0.07 4.74
CA ALA A 6 11.13 -0.97 5.55
C ALA A 6 11.89 -1.59 6.75
N ALA A 7 13.23 -1.64 6.69
CA ALA A 7 14.08 -2.17 7.76
C ALA A 7 14.66 -1.07 8.67
N ASP A 8 14.44 0.21 8.33
CA ASP A 8 14.99 1.34 9.06
C ASP A 8 14.26 1.55 10.39
N ARG A 9 14.97 1.29 11.48
CA ARG A 9 14.48 1.47 12.86
C ARG A 9 14.91 2.81 13.45
N SER A 10 15.33 3.78 12.64
CA SER A 10 15.53 5.15 13.10
C SER A 10 14.19 5.80 13.51
N PHE A 11 14.25 6.92 14.22
CA PHE A 11 13.05 7.71 14.53
C PHE A 11 12.32 8.16 13.25
N SER A 12 13.08 8.60 12.24
CA SER A 12 12.57 8.94 10.91
C SER A 12 11.96 7.73 10.18
N GLY A 13 12.58 6.56 10.25
CA GLY A 13 12.06 5.33 9.65
C GLY A 13 10.72 4.91 10.25
N ARG A 14 10.61 4.93 11.59
CA ARG A 14 9.34 4.68 12.30
C ARG A 14 8.29 5.75 12.03
N PHE A 15 8.68 7.02 11.98
CA PHE A 15 7.74 8.11 11.67
C PHE A 15 7.12 7.94 10.28
N VAL A 16 7.94 7.62 9.25
CA VAL A 16 7.45 7.32 7.90
C VAL A 16 6.52 6.11 7.91
N GLN A 17 6.89 5.03 8.62
CA GLN A 17 6.05 3.84 8.73
C GLN A 17 4.68 4.16 9.37
N THR A 18 4.68 4.75 10.56
CA THR A 18 3.46 4.93 11.35
C THR A 18 2.57 6.06 10.82
N VAL A 19 3.13 7.19 10.39
CA VAL A 19 2.35 8.37 10.01
C VAL A 19 1.92 8.34 8.55
N LEU A 20 2.77 7.83 7.64
CA LEU A 20 2.45 7.84 6.20
C LEU A 20 1.84 6.53 5.70
N LEU A 21 2.24 5.38 6.26
CA LEU A 21 1.80 4.08 5.76
C LEU A 21 0.63 3.50 6.55
N ASP A 22 0.73 3.42 7.87
CA ASP A 22 -0.31 2.76 8.68
C ASP A 22 -1.62 3.58 8.71
N GLY A 23 -1.53 4.91 8.68
CA GLY A 23 -2.71 5.78 8.65
C GLY A 23 -3.42 5.89 7.29
N ARG A 24 -2.68 5.85 6.17
CA ARG A 24 -3.24 6.14 4.83
C ARG A 24 -3.54 4.89 4.00
N ASN A 25 -2.76 3.82 4.16
CA ASN A 25 -2.89 2.62 3.33
C ASN A 25 -4.25 1.94 3.46
N PRO A 26 -4.87 1.84 4.65
CA PRO A 26 -6.22 1.26 4.78
C PRO A 26 -7.26 2.01 3.94
N ALA A 27 -7.32 3.34 4.06
CA ALA A 27 -8.27 4.16 3.30
C ALA A 27 -7.99 4.13 1.78
N LEU A 28 -6.71 4.05 1.38
CA LEU A 28 -6.36 3.89 -0.03
C LEU A 28 -6.82 2.53 -0.58
N ALA A 29 -6.62 1.44 0.18
CA ALA A 29 -7.09 0.12 -0.21
C ALA A 29 -8.62 0.08 -0.32
N ASP A 30 -9.36 0.72 0.61
CA ASP A 30 -10.83 0.86 0.54
C ASP A 30 -11.28 1.58 -0.73
N GLY A 31 -10.59 2.68 -1.07
CA GLY A 31 -10.88 3.45 -2.27
C GLY A 31 -10.67 2.62 -3.55
N ILE A 32 -9.57 1.89 -3.63
CA ILE A 32 -9.22 1.04 -4.80
C ILE A 32 -10.24 -0.07 -4.97
N GLU A 33 -10.58 -0.79 -3.91
CA GLU A 33 -11.56 -1.88 -3.95
C GLU A 33 -12.94 -1.39 -4.39
N ARG A 34 -13.40 -0.25 -3.85
CA ARG A 34 -14.65 0.38 -4.30
C ARG A 34 -14.62 0.80 -5.76
N GLN A 35 -13.50 1.30 -6.26
CA GLN A 35 -13.36 1.70 -7.67
C GLN A 35 -13.46 0.46 -8.58
N LEU A 36 -12.74 -0.60 -8.22
CA LEU A 36 -12.73 -1.87 -8.98
C LEU A 36 -14.10 -2.57 -8.98
N GLY A 37 -14.88 -2.44 -7.90
CA GLY A 37 -16.26 -2.96 -7.85
C GLY A 37 -17.25 -2.19 -8.74
N ARG A 38 -16.90 -0.99 -9.21
CA ARG A 38 -17.78 -0.12 -10.02
C ARG A 38 -17.39 -0.09 -11.50
N GLU A 39 -16.10 -0.16 -11.79
CA GLU A 39 -15.54 -0.02 -13.14
C GLU A 39 -14.95 -1.36 -13.61
N ALA A 40 -15.17 -1.75 -14.87
CA ALA A 40 -14.58 -2.98 -15.42
C ALA A 40 -13.03 -2.96 -15.43
N HIS A 41 -12.45 -1.77 -15.60
CA HIS A 41 -11.01 -1.53 -15.56
C HIS A 41 -10.71 -0.24 -14.81
N SER A 42 -9.71 -0.26 -13.92
CA SER A 42 -9.31 0.90 -13.12
C SER A 42 -7.78 1.04 -13.10
N MET A 43 -7.29 2.28 -13.20
CA MET A 43 -5.89 2.62 -13.00
C MET A 43 -5.77 3.57 -11.81
N VAL A 44 -4.92 3.24 -10.84
CA VAL A 44 -4.69 4.05 -9.64
C VAL A 44 -3.19 4.30 -9.47
N ALA A 45 -2.81 5.57 -9.35
CA ALA A 45 -1.44 5.96 -9.06
C ALA A 45 -1.26 6.16 -7.56
N ILE A 46 -0.26 5.51 -6.98
CA ILE A 46 0.15 5.67 -5.57
C ILE A 46 1.65 5.93 -5.49
N GLY A 47 2.08 6.71 -4.51
CA GLY A 47 3.50 6.91 -4.22
C GLY A 47 4.20 5.61 -3.82
N VAL A 48 5.50 5.50 -4.14
CA VAL A 48 6.31 4.27 -3.96
C VAL A 48 6.32 3.75 -2.52
N LEU A 49 6.16 4.62 -1.53
CA LEU A 49 6.17 4.23 -0.12
C LEU A 49 4.95 3.37 0.24
N HIS A 50 3.82 3.51 -0.45
CA HIS A 50 2.61 2.70 -0.23
C HIS A 50 2.78 1.22 -0.59
N LEU A 51 3.94 0.84 -1.15
CA LEU A 51 4.28 -0.53 -1.52
C LEU A 51 5.08 -1.28 -0.43
N LEU A 52 5.38 -0.64 0.70
CA LEU A 52 6.32 -1.16 1.70
C LEU A 52 5.65 -1.87 2.87
N GLY A 53 6.21 -3.04 3.22
CA GLY A 53 5.84 -3.78 4.43
C GLY A 53 4.50 -4.52 4.37
N THR A 54 4.14 -5.12 5.50
CA THR A 54 2.91 -5.91 5.68
C THR A 54 1.64 -5.06 5.69
N GLY A 55 1.77 -3.76 6.01
CA GLY A 55 0.68 -2.77 5.90
C GLY A 55 0.62 -2.06 4.54
N SER A 56 1.38 -2.51 3.53
CA SER A 56 1.34 -1.92 2.19
C SER A 56 -0.02 -2.06 1.52
N VAL A 57 -0.35 -1.16 0.59
CA VAL A 57 -1.59 -1.23 -0.18
C VAL A 57 -1.75 -2.60 -0.90
N PRO A 58 -0.72 -3.14 -1.59
CA PRO A 58 -0.81 -4.48 -2.18
C PRO A 58 -1.04 -5.59 -1.16
N ALA A 59 -0.47 -5.50 0.05
CA ALA A 59 -0.68 -6.50 1.10
C ALA A 59 -2.13 -6.44 1.64
N LEU A 60 -2.64 -5.24 1.87
CA LEU A 60 -4.02 -5.03 2.32
C LEU A 60 -5.04 -5.52 1.29
N LEU A 61 -4.82 -5.25 0.00
CA LEU A 61 -5.69 -5.74 -1.07
C LEU A 61 -5.71 -7.28 -1.13
N ARG A 62 -4.54 -7.94 -1.00
CA ARG A 62 -4.49 -9.41 -0.90
C ARG A 62 -5.24 -9.95 0.32
N ALA A 63 -5.10 -9.29 1.47
CA ALA A 63 -5.81 -9.69 2.69
C ALA A 63 -7.34 -9.59 2.56
N ARG A 64 -7.84 -8.77 1.62
CA ARG A 64 -9.27 -8.64 1.28
C ARG A 64 -9.74 -9.62 0.21
N GLY A 65 -8.86 -10.50 -0.27
CA GLY A 65 -9.18 -11.52 -1.28
C GLY A 65 -9.01 -11.05 -2.72
N LEU A 66 -8.49 -9.85 -2.97
CA LEU A 66 -8.15 -9.43 -4.33
C LEU A 66 -6.89 -10.14 -4.83
N ASN A 67 -6.90 -10.56 -6.09
CA ASN A 67 -5.69 -11.03 -6.74
C ASN A 67 -4.79 -9.83 -7.07
N VAL A 68 -3.54 -9.86 -6.61
CA VAL A 68 -2.59 -8.78 -6.81
C VAL A 68 -1.31 -9.35 -7.38
N GLU A 69 -1.06 -9.02 -8.65
CA GLU A 69 0.13 -9.41 -9.39
C GLU A 69 1.07 -8.22 -9.58
N ARG A 70 2.38 -8.48 -9.55
CA ARG A 70 3.39 -7.49 -9.93
C ARG A 70 3.83 -7.77 -11.36
N VAL A 71 3.36 -6.93 -12.27
CA VAL A 71 3.81 -6.88 -13.65
C VAL A 71 5.06 -6.00 -13.77
N TYR A 72 6.03 -6.46 -14.57
CA TYR A 72 7.34 -5.85 -14.80
C TYR A 72 7.47 -5.33 -16.21
#